data_AF-A0A7Z9S344-F1
#
_entry.id   AF-A0A7Z9S344-F1
#
_cell.length_a   1.000
_cell.length_b   1.000
_cell.length_c   1.000
_cell.angle_alpha   90.00
_cell.angle_beta   90.00
_cell.angle_gamma   90.00
#
_symmetry.space_group_name_H-M   'P 1'
#
loop_
_entity.id
_entity.type
_entity.pdbx_description
1 polymer ?
#
loop_
_entity_poly.entity_id
_entity_poly.type
_entity_poly.pdbx_seq_one_letter_code
_entity_poly.pdbx_strand_id
1 'polypeptide(L)' 'TSDRKQMYYTDSTKREIYLFDYNAETGDITNQRVFVQTAEDEGVPDGMTVDAEGYVWSARIGVNLRQKL' A
#
# COMPACT_ATOMS: atom_id res chain seq x y z
N THR A 1 -7.77 -3.76 -7.31
CA THR A 1 -7.07 -4.84 -8.06
C THR A 1 -7.73 -5.06 -9.41
N SER A 2 -7.08 -5.80 -10.32
CA SER A 2 -7.62 -6.11 -11.66
C SER A 2 -8.97 -6.84 -11.62
N ASP A 3 -9.19 -7.67 -10.59
CA ASP A 3 -10.43 -8.39 -10.34
C ASP A 3 -11.46 -7.62 -9.49
N ARG A 4 -11.10 -6.42 -9.02
CA ARG A 4 -11.92 -5.56 -8.13
C ARG A 4 -12.44 -6.24 -6.86
N LYS A 5 -11.73 -7.24 -6.34
CA LYS A 5 -12.10 -7.91 -5.06
C LYS A 5 -11.32 -7.41 -3.86
N GLN A 6 -10.29 -6.60 -4.11
CA GLN A 6 -9.35 -6.15 -3.09
C GLN A 6 -9.08 -4.66 -3.22
N MET A 7 -8.94 -4.02 -2.07
CA MET A 7 -8.55 -2.63 -1.92
C MET A 7 -7.32 -2.53 -1.02
N TYR A 8 -6.35 -1.74 -1.45
CA TYR A 8 -5.20 -1.37 -0.63
C TYR A 8 -5.37 0.05 -0.12
N TYR A 9 -4.83 0.32 1.06
CA TYR A 9 -4.88 1.64 1.68
C TYR A 9 -3.62 1.89 2.49
N THR A 10 -2.99 3.05 2.28
CA THR A 10 -1.82 3.47 3.03
C THR A 10 -2.22 4.24 4.29
N ASP A 11 -1.63 3.88 5.43
CA ASP A 11 -1.56 4.72 6.62
C ASP A 11 -0.10 5.07 6.93
N SER A 12 0.32 6.26 6.51
CA SER A 12 1.70 6.75 6.69
C SER A 12 2.07 6.92 8.15
N THR A 13 1.11 7.27 9.02
CA THR A 13 1.37 7.49 10.45
C THR A 13 1.68 6.18 11.18
N LYS A 14 1.07 5.08 10.72
CA LYS A 14 1.34 3.72 11.22
C LYS A 14 2.45 3.00 10.47
N ARG A 15 2.94 3.58 9.36
CA ARG A 15 3.93 2.97 8.46
C ARG A 15 3.43 1.65 7.84
N GLU A 16 2.12 1.55 7.65
CA GLU A 16 1.43 0.34 7.20
C GLU A 16 0.71 0.57 5.88
N ILE A 17 0.72 -0.45 5.03
CA ILE A 17 -0.23 -0.60 3.92
C ILE A 17 -1.16 -1.73 4.32
N TYR A 18 -2.45 -1.42 4.35
CA TYR A 18 -3.51 -2.37 4.61
C TYR A 18 -4.06 -2.96 3.32
N LEU A 19 -4.63 -4.16 3.44
CA LEU A 19 -5.44 -4.82 2.43
C LEU A 19 -6.82 -5.11 3.02
N PHE A 20 -7.84 -4.91 2.21
CA PHE A 20 -9.24 -5.17 2.52
C PHE A 20 -9.84 -6.06 1.44
N ASP A 21 -10.85 -6.81 1.82
CA ASP A 21 -11.78 -7.37 0.85
C ASP A 21 -12.75 -6.25 0.44
N TYR A 22 -12.97 -6.11 -0.87
CA TYR A 22 -13.78 -5.05 -1.46
C TYR A 22 -14.94 -5.65 -2.25
N ASN A 23 -16.16 -5.21 -1.93
CA ASN A 23 -17.35 -5.53 -2.70
C ASN A 23 -17.62 -4.42 -3.72
N ALA A 24 -17.45 -4.73 -5.02
CA ALA A 24 -17.64 -3.76 -6.09
C ALA A 24 -19.10 -3.35 -6.34
N GLU A 25 -20.08 -4.14 -5.88
CA GLU A 25 -21.51 -3.83 -6.04
C GLU A 25 -22.00 -2.87 -4.94
N THR A 26 -21.56 -3.07 -3.70
CA THR A 26 -22.02 -2.30 -2.54
C THR A 26 -21.06 -1.19 -2.12
N GLY A 27 -19.77 -1.32 -2.46
CA GLY A 27 -18.71 -0.45 -1.97
C GLY A 27 -18.16 -0.85 -0.58
N ASP A 28 -18.64 -1.95 0.00
CA ASP A 28 -18.21 -2.38 1.34
C ASP A 28 -16.72 -2.76 1.36
N ILE A 29 -16.05 -2.38 2.44
CA ILE A 29 -14.67 -2.76 2.77
C ILE A 29 -14.65 -3.53 4.09
N THR A 30 -14.07 -4.73 4.08
CA THR A 30 -14.07 -5.63 5.24
C THR A 30 -12.73 -6.36 5.38
N ASN A 31 -12.54 -7.11 6.47
CA ASN A 31 -11.38 -7.97 6.69
C ASN A 31 -10.03 -7.26 6.54
N GLN A 32 -9.90 -6.10 7.20
CA GLN A 32 -8.65 -5.34 7.27
C GLN A 32 -7.50 -6.23 7.76
N ARG A 33 -6.39 -6.21 7.03
CA ARG A 33 -5.15 -6.89 7.39
C ARG A 33 -3.94 -6.08 6.97
N VAL A 34 -2.86 -6.17 7.75
CA VAL A 34 -1.57 -5.58 7.35
C VAL A 34 -1.05 -6.35 6.15
N PHE A 35 -0.81 -5.65 5.05
CA PHE A 35 -0.17 -6.20 3.85
C PHE A 35 1.33 -5.96 3.88
N VAL A 36 1.74 -4.74 4.23
CA VAL A 36 3.14 -4.35 4.41
C VAL A 36 3.28 -3.49 5.65
N GLN A 37 4.23 -3.83 6.51
CA GLN A 37 4.78 -2.93 7.53
C GLN A 37 6.11 -2.40 7.01
N THR A 38 6.32 -1.10 7.07
CA THR A 38 7.57 -0.46 6.63
C THR A 38 8.51 -0.28 7.80
N ALA A 39 9.79 -0.64 7.63
CA ALA A 39 10.81 -0.46 8.66
C ALA A 39 11.13 1.03 8.88
N GLU A 40 11.79 1.33 10.00
CA GLU A 40 12.00 2.73 10.38
C GLU A 40 12.95 3.50 9.46
N ASP A 41 13.86 2.77 8.82
CA ASP A 41 14.92 3.26 7.93
C ASP A 41 14.52 3.25 6.44
N GLU A 42 13.35 2.72 6.09
CA GLU A 42 12.85 2.63 4.71
C GLU A 42 11.88 3.78 4.32
N GLY A 43 11.80 4.81 5.16
CA GLY A 43 10.85 5.92 5.02
C GLY A 43 9.43 5.53 5.43
N VAL A 44 8.45 6.35 5.06
CA VAL A 44 7.03 6.06 5.30
C VAL A 44 6.30 5.84 3.97
N PRO A 45 5.35 4.89 3.90
CA PRO A 45 4.51 4.72 2.71
C PRO A 45 3.65 5.96 2.50
N ASP A 46 3.46 6.37 1.25
CA ASP A 46 2.58 7.46 0.85
C ASP A 46 1.64 6.94 -0.27
N GLY A 47 1.60 7.61 -1.41
CA GLY A 47 0.86 7.16 -2.59
C GLY A 47 1.29 5.77 -3.08
N MET A 48 0.34 5.07 -3.70
CA MET A 48 0.58 3.76 -4.30
C MET A 48 -0.26 3.53 -5.55
N THR A 49 0.18 2.61 -6.39
CA THR A 49 -0.56 2.11 -7.57
C THR A 49 -0.37 0.60 -7.72
N VAL A 50 -1.19 -0.01 -8.57
CA VAL A 50 -1.05 -1.42 -8.97
C VAL A 50 -0.80 -1.46 -10.48
N ASP A 51 0.17 -2.25 -10.91
CA ASP A 51 0.47 -2.44 -12.34
C ASP A 51 -0.42 -3.52 -13.00
N ALA A 52 -0.20 -3.79 -14.29
CA ALA A 52 -1.00 -4.71 -15.07
C ALA A 52 -0.80 -6.18 -14.65
N GLU A 53 0.37 -6.50 -14.11
CA GLU A 53 0.75 -7.81 -13.60
C GLU A 53 0.25 -8.05 -12.16
N GLY A 54 -0.22 -6.99 -11.48
CA GLY A 54 -0.79 -7.06 -10.14
C GLY A 54 0.20 -6.75 -9.02
N TYR A 55 1.39 -6.21 -9.32
CA TYR A 55 2.32 -5.75 -8.30
C TYR A 55 1.91 -4.39 -7.75
N VAL A 56 2.18 -4.18 -6.46
CA VAL A 56 1.93 -2.92 -5.76
C VAL A 56 3.20 -2.08 -5.74
N TRP A 57 3.12 -0.87 -6.26
CA TRP A 57 4.18 0.13 -6.24
C TRP A 57 3.83 1.22 -5.25
N SER A 58 4.67 1.45 -4.23
CA SER A 58 4.45 2.47 -3.20
C SER A 58 5.58 3.50 -3.19
N ALA A 59 5.21 4.78 -3.23
CA ALA A 59 6.14 5.87 -2.98
C ALA A 59 6.56 5.88 -1.51
N ARG A 60 7.84 6.13 -1.26
CA ARG A 60 8.42 6.22 0.08
C ARG A 60 8.93 7.63 0.31
N ILE A 61 8.36 8.32 1.30
CA ILE A 61 8.79 9.67 1.68
C ILE A 61 9.63 9.62 2.95
N GLY A 62 10.59 10.54 3.07
CA GLY A 62 11.50 10.60 4.22
C GLY A 62 12.75 9.71 4.12
N VAL A 63 12.93 8.97 3.02
CA VAL A 63 14.23 8.35 2.71
C VAL A 63 15.20 9.40 2.15
N ASN A 64 16.27 9.67 2.88
CA ASN A 64 17.44 10.37 2.35
C ASN A 64 18.32 9.33 1.62
N LEU A 65 17.98 8.98 0.38
CA LEU A 65 18.91 8.22 -0.46
C LEU A 65 20.00 9.17 -0.97
N ARG A 66 21.06 9.36 -0.16
CA ARG A 66 22.40 9.59 -0.71
C ARG A 66 23.14 8.26 -0.78
N GLN A 67 22.69 7.38 -1.66
CA GLN A 67 23.54 6.31 -2.14
C GLN A 67 24.08 6.76 -3.50
N LYS A 68 25.40 6.96 -3.54
CA LYS A 68 26.12 7.24 -4.78
C LYS A 68 25.88 6.05 -5.71
N LEU A 69 25.27 6.29 -6.86
CA LEU A 69 25.16 5.31 -7.95
C LEU A 69 26.55 4.79 -8.32
#